data_AF-A0A1D7TJ61-F1
#
_entry.id   AF-A0A1D7TJ61-F1
#
_cell.length_a   1.000
_cell.length_b   1.000
_cell.length_c   1.000
_cell.angle_alpha   90.00
_cell.angle_beta   90.00
_cell.angle_gamma   90.00
#
_symmetry.space_group_name_H-M   'P 1'
#
loop_
_entity.id
_entity.type
_entity.pdbx_description
1 polymer ?
#
loop_
_entity_poly.entity_id
_entity_poly.type
_entity_poly.pdbx_seq_one_letter_code
_entity_poly.pdbx_strand_id
1 'polypeptide(L)'
;MDLRKEIEKLLYWYIPALLIATFVGYFVTILVKNMNGLPLWLTSLSVGMSMCISHIHNIVVAIWLYFLAKKMDQKYILWALFGLISHVFAVIVFLVLHLLDKQKTTNI
;
A
#
# COMPACT_ATOMS: atom_id res chain seq x y z
N MET A 1 19.46 9.18 8.15
CA MET A 1 18.28 9.26 7.25
C MET A 1 17.12 9.85 8.04
N ASP A 2 16.49 10.89 7.52
CA ASP A 2 15.30 11.50 8.14
C ASP A 2 14.05 10.68 7.77
N LEU A 3 13.59 9.83 8.69
CA LEU A 3 12.39 9.02 8.49
C LEU A 3 11.16 9.88 8.17
N ARG A 4 11.06 11.07 8.77
CA ARG A 4 9.99 12.02 8.52
C ARG A 4 9.89 12.40 7.04
N LYS A 5 11.03 12.69 6.40
CA LYS A 5 11.08 13.08 4.96
C LYS A 5 10.73 11.90 4.04
N GLU A 6 11.11 10.68 4.41
CA GLU A 6 10.75 9.49 3.63
C GLU A 6 9.25 9.17 3.73
N ILE A 7 8.62 9.40 4.90
CA ILE A 7 7.16 9.28 5.08
C ILE A 7 6.42 10.37 4.29
N GLU A 8 6.89 11.62 4.32
CA GLU A 8 6.32 12.69 3.49
C GLU A 8 6.37 12.30 2.01
N LYS A 9 7.52 11.76 1.54
CA LYS A 9 7.67 11.26 0.17
C LYS A 9 6.70 10.11 -0.14
N LEU A 10 6.46 9.19 0.81
CA LEU A 10 5.45 8.14 0.65
C LEU A 10 4.05 8.76 0.50
N LEU A 11 3.68 9.71 1.35
CA LEU A 11 2.37 10.37 1.31
C LEU A 11 2.13 11.09 -0.02
N TYR A 12 3.15 11.74 -0.59
CA TYR A 12 3.07 12.38 -1.91
C TYR A 12 2.70 11.42 -3.04
N TRP A 13 3.08 10.14 -2.96
CA TRP A 13 2.72 9.14 -3.96
C TRP A 13 1.47 8.35 -3.57
N TYR A 14 1.29 8.09 -2.29
CA TYR A 14 0.18 7.30 -1.76
C TYR A 14 -1.16 8.02 -1.90
N ILE A 15 -1.24 9.31 -1.55
CA ILE A 15 -2.49 10.07 -1.60
C ILE A 15 -3.04 10.16 -3.04
N PRO A 16 -2.24 10.53 -4.07
CA PRO A 16 -2.73 10.52 -5.44
C PRO A 16 -3.12 9.13 -5.94
N ALA A 17 -2.34 8.09 -5.61
CA ALA A 17 -2.66 6.71 -6.00
C ALA A 17 -3.97 6.23 -5.37
N LEU A 18 -4.22 6.56 -4.11
CA LEU A 18 -5.46 6.27 -3.41
C LEU A 18 -6.63 7.02 -4.06
N LEU A 19 -6.50 8.31 -4.33
CA LEU A 19 -7.55 9.10 -4.97
C LEU A 19 -7.89 8.57 -6.36
N ILE A 20 -6.89 8.24 -7.18
CA ILE A 20 -7.10 7.64 -8.51
C ILE A 20 -7.81 6.30 -8.39
N ALA A 21 -7.37 5.41 -7.51
CA ALA A 21 -8.01 4.12 -7.29
C ALA A 21 -9.48 4.26 -6.88
N THR A 22 -9.76 5.20 -5.98
CA THR A 22 -11.12 5.48 -5.49
C THR A 22 -12.00 6.03 -6.61
N PHE A 23 -11.47 6.98 -7.39
CA PHE A 23 -12.19 7.61 -8.49
C PHE A 23 -12.50 6.63 -9.62
N VAL A 24 -11.52 5.82 -10.01
CA VAL A 24 -11.69 4.78 -11.03
C VAL A 24 -12.67 3.72 -10.55
N GLY A 25 -12.56 3.25 -9.31
CA GLY A 25 -13.50 2.27 -8.74
C GLY A 25 -14.95 2.80 -8.69
N TYR A 26 -15.13 4.07 -8.34
CA TYR A 26 -16.44 4.73 -8.36
C TYR A 26 -17.02 4.80 -9.78
N PHE A 27 -16.23 5.22 -10.78
CA PHE A 27 -16.66 5.28 -12.17
C PHE A 27 -17.05 3.91 -12.73
N VAL A 28 -16.23 2.89 -12.47
CA VAL A 28 -16.52 1.51 -12.88
C VAL A 28 -17.84 1.03 -12.26
N THR A 29 -18.06 1.30 -10.97
CA THR A 29 -19.29 0.90 -10.28
C THR A 29 -20.54 1.55 -10.90
N ILE A 30 -20.48 2.84 -11.23
CA ILE A 30 -21.60 3.55 -11.88
C ILE A 30 -21.86 2.99 -13.29
N LEU A 31 -20.81 2.77 -14.08
CA LEU A 31 -20.94 2.23 -15.43
C LEU A 31 -21.60 0.86 -15.41
N VAL A 32 -21.14 -0.04 -14.54
CA VAL A 32 -21.70 -1.39 -14.41
C VAL A 32 -23.15 -1.35 -13.94
N LYS A 33 -23.49 -0.47 -12.97
CA LYS A 33 -24.86 -0.33 -12.46
C LYS A 33 -25.85 0.16 -13.52
N ASN A 34 -25.40 1.01 -14.46
CA ASN A 34 -26.26 1.57 -15.50
C ASN A 34 -26.44 0.65 -16.71
N MET A 35 -25.64 -0.41 -16.84
CA MET A 35 -25.73 -1.38 -17.93
C MET A 35 -26.64 -2.55 -17.52
N ASN A 36 -27.93 -2.43 -17.80
CA ASN A 36 -28.88 -3.53 -17.61
C ASN A 36 -28.59 -4.68 -18.60
N GLY A 37 -28.51 -5.91 -18.11
CA GLY A 37 -28.38 -7.12 -18.94
C GLY A 37 -26.95 -7.52 -19.31
N LEU A 38 -25.94 -7.05 -18.57
CA LEU A 38 -24.56 -7.48 -18.78
C LEU A 38 -24.39 -8.99 -18.55
N PRO A 39 -23.67 -9.70 -19.44
CA PRO A 39 -23.29 -11.09 -19.22
C PRO A 39 -22.54 -11.24 -17.89
N LEU A 40 -22.82 -12.32 -17.15
CA LEU A 40 -22.23 -12.59 -15.83
C LEU A 40 -20.68 -12.46 -15.83
N TRP A 41 -20.03 -12.91 -16.90
CA TRP A 41 -18.58 -12.85 -17.04
C TRP A 41 -18.04 -11.41 -17.12
N LEU A 42 -18.76 -10.48 -17.75
CA LEU A 42 -18.36 -9.08 -17.82
C LEU A 42 -18.50 -8.40 -16.44
N THR A 43 -19.58 -8.72 -15.73
CA THR A 43 -19.80 -8.24 -14.36
C THR A 43 -18.71 -8.76 -13.42
N SER A 44 -18.39 -10.05 -13.47
CA SER A 44 -17.30 -10.65 -12.70
C SER A 44 -15.94 -10.02 -13.02
N LEU A 45 -15.65 -9.76 -14.30
CA LEU A 45 -14.43 -9.07 -14.71
C LEU A 45 -14.35 -7.65 -14.13
N SER A 46 -15.46 -6.90 -14.19
CA SER A 46 -15.52 -5.52 -13.68
C SER A 46 -15.32 -5.45 -12.16
N VAL A 47 -15.91 -6.39 -11.42
CA VAL A 47 -15.72 -6.51 -9.96
C VAL A 47 -14.27 -6.90 -9.65
N GLY A 48 -13.71 -7.87 -10.39
CA GLY A 48 -12.30 -8.27 -10.25
C GLY A 48 -11.33 -7.11 -10.51
N MET A 49 -11.53 -6.36 -11.60
CA MET A 49 -10.73 -5.18 -11.92
C MET A 49 -10.86 -4.09 -10.84
N SER A 50 -12.09 -3.81 -10.38
CA SER A 50 -12.31 -2.84 -9.30
C SER A 50 -11.61 -3.26 -8.00
N MET A 51 -11.61 -4.56 -7.69
CA MET A 51 -10.90 -5.11 -6.54
C MET A 51 -9.38 -4.94 -6.69
N CYS A 52 -8.80 -5.26 -7.85
CA CYS A 52 -7.38 -5.05 -8.12
C CYS A 52 -6.98 -3.57 -8.05
N ILE A 53 -7.78 -2.68 -8.64
CA ILE A 53 -7.55 -1.22 -8.64
C ILE A 53 -7.63 -0.68 -7.22
N SER A 54 -8.58 -1.17 -6.41
CA SER A 54 -8.69 -0.79 -5.01
C SER A 54 -7.44 -1.13 -4.21
N HIS A 55 -6.59 -2.06 -4.66
CA HIS A 55 -5.36 -2.46 -3.99
C HIS A 55 -4.09 -1.80 -4.57
N ILE A 56 -4.21 -0.90 -5.56
CA ILE A 56 -3.04 -0.28 -6.20
C ILE A 56 -2.20 0.54 -5.21
N HIS A 57 -2.83 1.16 -4.21
CA HIS A 57 -2.15 1.93 -3.17
C HIS A 57 -1.26 1.03 -2.29
N ASN A 58 -1.60 -0.25 -2.16
CA ASN A 58 -0.80 -1.23 -1.44
C ASN A 58 0.51 -1.55 -2.18
N ILE A 59 0.47 -1.56 -3.52
CA ILE A 59 1.66 -1.74 -4.36
C ILE A 59 2.63 -0.58 -4.14
N VAL A 60 2.13 0.66 -4.05
CA VAL A 60 2.97 1.84 -3.78
C VAL A 60 3.67 1.72 -2.42
N VAL A 61 2.93 1.31 -1.38
CA VAL A 61 3.48 1.09 -0.03
C VAL A 61 4.52 -0.03 -0.03
N ALA A 62 4.23 -1.14 -0.70
CA ALA A 62 5.11 -2.29 -0.87
C ALA A 62 6.45 -1.91 -1.52
N ILE A 63 6.39 -1.19 -2.65
CA ILE A 63 7.56 -0.72 -3.37
C ILE A 63 8.39 0.24 -2.49
N TRP A 64 7.72 1.15 -1.78
CA TRP A 64 8.41 2.08 -0.88
C TRP A 64 9.10 1.35 0.28
N LEU A 65 8.45 0.38 0.92
CA LEU A 65 9.04 -0.44 1.98
C LEU A 65 10.28 -1.18 1.46
N TYR A 66 10.21 -1.71 0.25
CA TYR A 66 11.35 -2.38 -0.39
C TYR A 66 12.56 -1.45 -0.54
N PHE A 67 12.36 -0.24 -1.06
CA PHE A 67 13.44 0.73 -1.17
C PHE A 67 13.95 1.19 0.19
N LEU A 68 13.07 1.39 1.17
CA LEU A 68 13.43 1.82 2.51
C LEU A 68 14.28 0.77 3.21
N ALA A 69 13.86 -0.49 3.20
CA ALA A 69 14.61 -1.55 3.85
C ALA A 69 15.92 -1.89 3.14
N LYS A 70 15.99 -1.72 1.82
CA LYS A 70 17.25 -1.81 1.09
C LYS A 70 18.25 -0.74 1.56
N LYS A 71 17.79 0.48 1.87
CA LYS A 71 18.64 1.53 2.47
C LYS A 71 19.06 1.21 3.91
N MET A 72 18.29 0.40 4.62
CA MET A 72 18.49 0.09 6.05
C MET A 72 19.15 -1.28 6.29
N ASP A 73 19.51 -2.00 5.21
CA ASP A 73 20.04 -3.37 5.20
C ASP A 73 19.18 -4.43 5.94
N GLN A 74 17.89 -4.16 6.14
CA GLN A 74 16.98 -5.05 6.87
C GLN A 74 16.14 -5.92 5.94
N LYS A 75 16.79 -6.85 5.23
CA LYS A 75 16.19 -7.68 4.17
C LYS A 75 15.16 -8.71 4.67
N TYR A 76 15.33 -9.23 5.89
CA TYR A 76 14.52 -10.33 6.42
C TYR A 76 13.17 -9.87 7.01
N ILE A 77 13.14 -8.70 7.64
CA ILE A 77 11.93 -8.13 8.25
C ILE A 77 10.87 -7.78 7.20
N LEU A 78 11.30 -7.45 5.97
CA LEU A 78 10.38 -7.12 4.90
C LEU A 78 9.49 -8.28 4.48
N TRP A 79 10.09 -9.45 4.30
CA TRP A 79 9.37 -10.64 3.84
C TRP A 79 8.35 -11.10 4.87
N ALA A 80 8.67 -10.99 6.16
CA ALA A 80 7.74 -11.25 7.25
C ALA A 80 6.58 -10.25 7.27
N LEU A 81 6.86 -8.96 7.08
CA LEU A 81 5.84 -7.90 7.08
C LEU A 81 4.93 -7.92 5.84
N PHE A 82 5.45 -8.34 4.68
CA PHE A 82 4.65 -8.56 3.48
C PHE A 82 3.66 -9.72 3.62
N GLY A 83 4.00 -10.74 4.42
CA GLY A 83 3.15 -11.92 4.61
C GLY A 83 2.12 -11.81 5.73
N LEU A 84 2.33 -10.94 6.73
CA LEU A 84 1.59 -11.02 8.00
C LEU A 84 0.34 -10.13 8.07
N ILE A 85 0.40 -8.85 7.66
CA ILE A 85 -0.67 -7.88 7.97
C ILE A 85 -0.80 -6.84 6.86
N SER A 86 -2.06 -6.60 6.49
CA SER A 86 -2.57 -5.49 5.68
C SER A 86 -1.65 -4.25 5.64
N HIS A 87 -1.36 -3.81 4.42
CA HIS A 87 -0.13 -3.12 4.01
C HIS A 87 0.25 -1.85 4.79
N VAL A 88 -0.71 -1.05 5.23
CA VAL A 88 -0.44 0.16 6.04
C VAL A 88 -0.01 -0.20 7.47
N PHE A 89 -0.57 -1.28 8.01
CA PHE A 89 -0.18 -1.77 9.33
C PHE A 89 1.26 -2.30 9.33
N ALA A 90 1.69 -2.94 8.23
CA ALA A 90 3.08 -3.38 8.07
C ALA A 90 4.08 -2.21 8.12
N VAL A 91 3.74 -1.06 7.52
CA VAL A 91 4.54 0.17 7.60
C VAL A 91 4.66 0.66 9.04
N ILE A 92 3.53 0.74 9.75
CA ILE A 92 3.50 1.25 11.12
C ILE A 92 4.32 0.34 12.04
N VAL A 93 4.15 -0.97 11.94
CA VAL A 93 4.91 -1.95 12.72
C VAL A 93 6.41 -1.84 12.42
N PHE A 94 6.80 -1.73 11.14
CA PHE A 94 8.20 -1.53 10.76
C PHE A 94 8.81 -0.27 11.40
N LEU A 95 8.10 0.86 11.31
CA LEU A 95 8.57 2.14 11.87
C LEU A 95 8.71 2.07 13.39
N VAL A 96 7.74 1.47 14.09
CA VAL A 96 7.78 1.30 15.54
C VAL A 96 8.96 0.41 15.95
N LEU A 97 9.14 -0.75 15.31
CA LEU A 97 10.27 -1.64 15.59
C LEU A 97 11.61 -0.94 15.37
N HIS A 98 11.74 -0.19 14.28
CA HIS A 98 12.97 0.54 13.99
C HIS A 98 13.28 1.66 15.00
N LEU A 99 12.26 2.41 15.43
CA LEU A 99 12.43 3.45 16.45
C LEU A 99 12.86 2.87 17.79
N LEU A 100 12.29 1.73 18.18
CA LEU A 100 12.65 1.02 19.41
C LEU A 100 14.10 0.51 19.37
N ASP A 101 14.52 -0.06 18.24
CA ASP A 101 15.88 -0.58 18.07
C ASP A 101 16.93 0.54 18.18
N LYS A 102 16.62 1.71 17.61
CA LYS A 102 17.48 2.90 17.66
C LYS A 102 17.61 3.50 19.07
N GLN A 103 16.53 3.51 19.85
CA GLN A 103 16.60 3.93 21.26
C GLN A 103 17.47 2.98 22.09
N LYS A 104 17.39 1.67 21.81
CA LYS A 104 18.19 0.66 22.51
C LYS A 104 19.70 0.84 22.25
N THR A 105 20.09 1.29 21.06
CA THR A 105 21.50 1.57 20.74
C THR A 105 22.03 2.89 21.31
N THR A 106 21.16 3.81 21.72
CA THR A 106 21.56 5.13 22.25
C THR A 106 21.75 5.12 23.78
N ASN A 107 21.27 4.08 24.46
CA ASN A 107 21.36 3.89 25.92
C ASN A 107 22.49 2.92 26.33
N ILE A 108 23.48 2.72 25.46
CA ILE A 108 24.72 1.97 25.72
C ILE A 108 25.88 2.92 25.45
#